data_AF-A0A8T7JEB9-F1
#
_entry.id   AF-A0A8T7JEB9-F1
#
_cell.length_a   1.000
_cell.length_b   1.000
_cell.length_c   1.000
_cell.angle_alpha   90.00
_cell.angle_beta   90.00
_cell.angle_gamma   90.00
#
_symmetry.space_group_name_H-M   'P 1'
#
loop_
_entity.id
_entity.type
_entity.pdbx_description
1 polymer ?
#
loop_
_entity_poly.entity_id
_entity_poly.type
_entity_poly.pdbx_seq_one_letter_code
_entity_poly.pdbx_strand_id
1 'polypeptide(L)' 'MGRRPLTFDNLTTINTHKEHVQTVEYLANNKRPAIVIAASGMCNGGRVMNYLKAKLGDPRHDVLFVGYQASGTIGRLIQK' A
#
# COMPACT_ATOMS: atom_id res chain seq x y z
N MET A 1 7.93 -13.33 29.71
CA MET A 1 6.78 -12.76 28.97
C MET A 1 7.28 -11.63 28.08
N GLY A 2 7.62 -11.90 26.81
CA GLY A 2 8.15 -10.90 25.88
C GLY A 2 7.06 -10.38 24.95
N ARG A 3 6.90 -9.06 24.84
CA ARG A 3 6.02 -8.45 23.84
C ARG A 3 6.61 -8.71 22.45
N ARG A 4 5.80 -9.22 21.51
CA ARG A 4 6.14 -9.35 20.09
C ARG A 4 5.39 -8.27 19.29
N PRO A 5 5.83 -7.00 19.34
CA PRO A 5 5.06 -5.87 18.81
C PRO A 5 4.84 -5.93 17.28
N LEU A 6 5.61 -6.75 16.57
CA LEU A 6 5.54 -6.92 15.12
C LEU A 6 4.78 -8.18 14.69
N THR A 7 4.27 -8.97 15.64
CA THR A 7 3.49 -10.17 15.37
C THR A 7 2.05 -9.93 15.80
N PHE A 8 1.14 -9.96 14.84
CA PHE A 8 -0.29 -9.81 15.07
C PHE A 8 -1.07 -10.72 14.13
N ASP A 9 -2.18 -11.28 14.62
CA ASP A 9 -2.91 -12.38 13.96
C ASP A 9 -3.50 -12.00 12.59
N ASN A 10 -3.70 -10.70 12.37
CA ASN A 10 -4.26 -10.15 11.13
C ASN A 10 -3.17 -9.63 10.16
N LEU A 11 -1.89 -9.94 10.38
CA LEU A 11 -0.80 -9.58 9.47
C LEU A 11 -0.66 -10.60 8.34
N THR A 12 -0.98 -10.20 7.11
CA THR A 12 -0.68 -11.00 5.92
C THR A 12 0.56 -10.46 5.23
N THR A 13 1.66 -11.22 5.23
CA THR A 13 2.88 -10.87 4.49
C THR A 13 2.80 -11.38 3.05
N ILE A 14 3.10 -10.51 2.09
CA ILE A 14 3.14 -10.85 0.66
C ILE A 14 4.61 -10.92 0.23
N ASN A 15 5.10 -12.10 -0.10
CA ASN A 15 6.53 -12.31 -0.34
C ASN A 15 6.84 -12.40 -1.83
N THR A 16 5.97 -13.04 -2.61
CA THR A 16 6.22 -13.26 -4.04
C THR A 16 5.54 -12.21 -4.92
N HIS A 17 6.02 -12.07 -6.15
CA HIS A 17 5.38 -11.21 -7.15
C HIS A 17 3.97 -11.72 -7.51
N LYS A 18 3.79 -13.05 -7.62
CA LYS A 18 2.51 -13.67 -7.93
C LYS A 18 1.46 -13.36 -6.86
N GLU A 19 1.81 -13.53 -5.58
CA GLU A 19 0.92 -13.20 -4.46
C GLU A 19 0.54 -11.71 -4.45
N HIS A 20 1.49 -10.83 -4.80
CA HIS A 20 1.24 -9.39 -4.91
C HIS A 20 0.20 -9.06 -5.97
N VAL A 21 0.33 -9.62 -7.18
CA VAL A 21 -0.65 -9.40 -8.26
C VAL A 21 -2.03 -9.89 -7.83
N GLN A 22 -2.12 -11.11 -7.29
CA GLN A 22 -3.38 -11.68 -6.80
C GLN A 22 -4.00 -10.85 -5.68
N THR A 23 -3.19 -10.30 -4.77
CA THR A 23 -3.66 -9.45 -3.67
C THR A 23 -4.23 -8.13 -4.19
N VAL A 24 -3.58 -7.50 -5.16
CA VAL A 24 -4.08 -6.26 -5.80
C VAL A 24 -5.43 -6.51 -6.47
N GLU A 25 -5.55 -7.59 -7.25
CA GLU A 25 -6.80 -7.96 -7.93
C GLU A 25 -7.92 -8.29 -6.93
N TYR A 26 -7.60 -9.08 -5.90
CA TYR A 26 -8.54 -9.41 -4.84
C TYR A 26 -9.05 -8.14 -4.15
N LEU A 27 -8.16 -7.22 -3.75
CA LEU A 27 -8.57 -5.97 -3.11
C LEU A 27 -9.31 -5.04 -4.07
N ALA A 28 -8.97 -5.01 -5.35
CA ALA A 28 -9.66 -4.20 -6.36
C ALA A 28 -11.12 -4.65 -6.53
N ASN A 29 -11.36 -5.96 -6.59
CA ASN A 29 -12.67 -6.55 -6.87
C ASN A 29 -13.54 -6.73 -5.62
N ASN A 30 -12.94 -6.81 -4.43
CA ASN A 30 -13.66 -7.00 -3.17
C ASN A 30 -13.69 -5.70 -2.36
N LYS A 31 -14.88 -5.26 -1.94
CA LYS A 31 -15.07 -4.06 -1.11
C LYS A 31 -14.72 -4.28 0.37
N ARG A 32 -13.73 -5.13 0.66
CA ARG A 32 -13.29 -5.39 2.04
C ARG A 32 -12.34 -4.28 2.51
N PRO A 33 -12.59 -3.64 3.66
CA PRO A 33 -11.67 -2.65 4.21
C PRO A 33 -10.36 -3.34 4.61
N ALA A 34 -9.23 -2.75 4.21
CA ALA A 34 -7.91 -3.26 4.51
C ALA A 34 -6.90 -2.10 4.60
N ILE A 35 -5.87 -2.27 5.43
CA ILE A 35 -4.68 -1.41 5.44
C ILE A 35 -3.61 -2.12 4.62
N VAL A 36 -3.11 -1.45 3.59
CA VAL A 36 -2.02 -1.95 2.76
C VAL A 36 -0.77 -1.12 3.03
N ILE A 37 0.30 -1.80 3.43
CA ILE A 37 1.63 -1.19 3.58
C ILE A 37 2.51 -1.78 2.48
N ALA A 38 2.92 -0.95 1.52
CA ALA A 38 3.70 -1.40 0.37
C ALA A 38 4.83 -0.41 0.05
N ALA A 39 5.99 -0.94 -0.35
CA ALA A 39 7.11 -0.15 -0.85
C ALA A 39 6.88 0.30 -2.29
N SER A 40 7.45 1.40 -2.78
CA SER A 40 8.39 2.31 -2.07
C SER A 40 7.70 3.52 -1.44
N GLY A 41 8.28 4.06 -0.35
CA GLY A 41 7.65 5.11 0.46
C GLY A 41 7.46 6.49 -0.19
N MET A 42 8.04 6.72 -1.38
CA MET A 42 7.84 7.96 -2.16
C MET A 42 7.13 7.73 -3.50
N CYS A 43 6.60 6.53 -3.70
CA CYS A 43 5.78 6.16 -4.86
C CYS A 43 6.46 6.28 -6.23
N ASN A 44 7.79 6.44 -6.34
CA ASN A 44 8.48 6.44 -7.63
C ASN A 44 8.59 5.05 -8.28
N GLY A 45 8.19 4.00 -7.56
CA GLY A 45 8.26 2.62 -8.01
C GLY A 45 7.88 1.63 -6.92
N GLY A 46 8.04 0.35 -7.22
CA GLY A 46 7.70 -0.74 -6.31
C GLY A 46 6.22 -1.11 -6.32
N ARG A 47 5.83 -1.95 -5.37
CA ARG A 47 4.49 -2.54 -5.25
C ARG A 47 3.39 -1.50 -4.99
N VAL A 48 3.70 -0.39 -4.32
CA VAL A 48 2.77 0.71 -4.02
C VAL A 48 2.11 1.27 -5.28
N MET A 49 2.83 1.28 -6.41
CA MET A 49 2.32 1.79 -7.68
C MET A 49 1.12 0.98 -8.18
N ASN A 50 1.10 -0.33 -7.95
CA ASN A 50 -0.03 -1.16 -8.38
C ASN A 50 -1.28 -0.87 -7.55
N TYR A 51 -1.11 -0.63 -6.25
CA TYR A 51 -2.23 -0.25 -5.38
C TYR A 51 -2.75 1.15 -5.72
N LEU A 52 -1.86 2.13 -5.93
CA LEU A 52 -2.27 3.48 -6.34
C LEU A 52 -3.02 3.46 -7.67
N LYS A 53 -2.51 2.75 -8.69
CA LYS A 53 -3.21 2.59 -9.98
C LYS A 53 -4.59 1.95 -9.83
N ALA A 54 -4.73 0.95 -8.95
CA ALA A 54 -5.98 0.25 -8.77
C ALA A 54 -7.00 1.01 -7.90
N LYS A 55 -6.55 1.90 -7.00
CA LYS A 55 -7.40 2.44 -5.92
C LYS A 55 -7.55 3.96 -5.89
N LEU A 56 -6.57 4.72 -6.39
CA LEU A 56 -6.52 6.19 -6.23
C LEU A 56 -7.67 6.92 -6.93
N GLY A 57 -8.24 6.35 -8.00
CA GLY A 57 -9.36 6.95 -8.73
C GLY A 57 -10.72 6.84 -8.04
N ASP A 58 -10.80 6.14 -6.91
CA ASP A 58 -12.04 5.93 -6.16
C ASP A 58 -11.97 6.66 -4.81
N PRO A 59 -12.85 7.65 -4.56
CA PRO A 59 -12.80 8.54 -3.40
C PRO A 59 -13.06 7.83 -2.05
N ARG A 60 -13.40 6.54 -2.07
CA ARG A 60 -13.56 5.73 -0.85
C ARG A 60 -12.23 5.28 -0.24
N HIS A 61 -11.11 5.50 -0.93
CA HIS A 61 -9.79 5.09 -0.46
C HIS A 61 -8.94 6.29 -0.06
N ASP A 62 -8.28 6.17 1.08
CA ASP A 62 -7.34 7.17 1.57
C ASP A 62 -5.88 6.75 1.29
N VAL A 63 -5.02 7.74 1.08
CA VAL A 63 -3.57 7.57 1.01
C VAL A 63 -2.91 8.34 2.14
N LEU A 64 -2.26 7.63 3.06
CA LEU A 64 -1.56 8.22 4.20
C LEU A 64 -0.04 8.21 3.98
N PHE A 65 0.55 9.40 3.82
CA PHE A 65 2.01 9.56 3.82
C PHE A 65 2.51 9.78 5.25
N VAL A 66 3.35 8.85 5.74
CA VAL A 66 3.94 8.91 7.09
C VAL A 66 5.34 9.52 7.14
N GLY A 67 5.84 10.03 6.01
CA GLY A 67 7.18 10.59 5.88
C GLY A 67 7.30 11.59 4.74
N TYR A 68 8.45 12.28 4.68
CA TYR A 68 8.70 13.33 3.70
C TYR A 68 8.64 12.81 2.26
N GLN A 69 7.96 13.57 1.39
CA GLN A 69 7.89 13.32 -0.05
C GLN A 69 8.81 14.29 -0.79
N ALA A 70 9.92 13.77 -1.32
CA ALA A 70 10.93 14.61 -1.99
C ALA A 70 10.39 15.27 -3.26
N SER A 71 10.92 16.46 -3.59
CA SER A 71 10.58 17.15 -4.83
C SER A 71 10.85 16.25 -6.04
N GLY A 72 9.95 16.29 -7.03
CA GLY A 72 10.03 15.45 -8.23
C GLY A 72 9.59 13.99 -8.04
N THR A 73 9.14 13.59 -6.84
CA THR A 73 8.56 12.25 -6.63
C THR A 73 7.07 12.21 -6.95
N ILE A 74 6.58 11.02 -7.33
CA ILE A 74 5.14 10.78 -7.52
C ILE A 74 4.40 11.02 -6.20
N GLY A 75 4.96 10.60 -5.06
CA GLY A 75 4.33 10.83 -3.77
C GLY A 75 4.18 12.33 -3.46
N ARG A 76 5.13 13.17 -3.88
CA ARG A 76 5.00 14.63 -3.76
C ARG A 76 3.94 15.23 -4.69
N LEU A 77 3.71 14.64 -5.86
CA LEU A 77 2.64 15.06 -6.76
C LEU A 77 1.25 14.71 -6.19
N ILE A 78 1.12 13.56 -5.52
CA ILE A 78 -0.13 13.11 -4.91
C ILE A 78 -0.44 13.87 -3.61
N GLN A 79 0.59 14.26 -2.84
CA GLN A 79 0.42 14.97 -1.58
C GLN A 79 -0.09 16.42 -1.74
N LYS A 80 -0.02 17.00 -2.94
CA LYS A 80 -0.44 18.38 -3.23
C LYS A 80 -1.93 18.46 -3.49
#